data_AF-A0A2G8K3F7-F1
#
_entry.id   AF-A0A2G8K3F7-F1
#
_cell.length_a   1.000
_cell.length_b   1.000
_cell.length_c   1.000
_cell.angle_alpha   90.00
_cell.angle_beta   90.00
_cell.angle_gamma   90.00
#
_symmetry.space_group_name_H-M   'P 1'
#
loop_
_entity.id
_entity.type
_entity.pdbx_description
1 polymer ?
#
loop_
_entity_poly.entity_id
_entity_poly.type
_entity_poly.pdbx_seq_one_letter_code
_entity_poly.pdbx_strand_id
1 'polypeptide(L)'
;MVELHTYQVLHFLAMLVTFFTEGDMQFVKPADIGAVPYHLANQIHAKLHLLFHQRLSICYSSSSSLYTYQTTVTYSCEDGYKMMSNDTIACNADGTWDAITIDCRLQECMLPSVSGELTYSFNSLRHNSQIRFTCPDGFFLNGSSSATCTADGVWDHPIPSCERIKCPSIVRPSHSRVNGDGVFYKDAIKFTCNPGYHLHGAADINCTISGEWSSAAPTCKPMACMKPPDIEFGVPLIDKSYKPNEMILYRCTSGYSLEGMTRRRCQKDGSWTGREPSCKEGSSSHGPAAVKAPPICVVPCLNGGVCTGNYQCLCRYGYSGFRCEIAQCKPRCIGNAKCARRNRQCSE
;
A
#
# COMPACT_ATOMS: atom_id res chain seq x y z
N MET A 1 -5.95 36.56 -97.02
CA MET A 1 -6.72 35.82 -95.99
C MET A 1 -5.76 35.59 -94.83
N VAL A 2 -5.84 36.20 -93.66
CA VAL A 2 -6.93 36.92 -93.00
C VAL A 2 -6.27 37.94 -92.04
N GLU A 3 -6.50 39.24 -92.27
CA GLU A 3 -6.57 40.23 -91.19
C GLU A 3 -7.89 39.99 -90.47
N LEU A 4 -7.89 39.63 -89.17
CA LEU A 4 -9.02 39.75 -88.24
C LEU A 4 -8.68 39.02 -86.92
N HIS A 5 -7.81 39.60 -86.07
CA HIS A 5 -7.77 39.23 -84.65
C HIS A 5 -7.31 40.33 -83.67
N THR A 6 -6.99 41.53 -84.16
CA THR A 6 -6.58 42.66 -83.29
C THR A 6 -7.76 43.42 -82.69
N TYR A 7 -8.96 43.31 -83.25
CA TYR A 7 -10.14 44.05 -82.77
C TYR A 7 -10.79 43.50 -81.49
N GLN A 8 -10.56 42.22 -81.13
CA GLN A 8 -11.09 41.66 -79.88
C GLN A 8 -10.20 41.89 -78.66
N VAL A 9 -8.91 42.22 -78.85
CA VAL A 9 -7.97 42.51 -77.74
C VAL A 9 -8.08 43.97 -77.27
N LEU A 10 -8.40 44.91 -78.16
CA LEU A 10 -8.67 46.30 -77.77
C LEU A 10 -9.95 46.46 -76.93
N HIS A 11 -10.95 45.60 -77.13
CA HIS A 11 -12.19 45.64 -76.35
C HIS A 11 -11.99 45.09 -74.92
N PHE A 12 -11.03 44.18 -74.71
CA PHE A 12 -10.66 43.65 -73.40
C PHE A 12 -9.76 44.62 -72.61
N LEU A 13 -8.89 45.38 -73.28
CA LEU A 13 -8.10 46.43 -72.64
C LEU A 13 -8.92 47.67 -72.28
N ALA A 14 -10.05 47.94 -72.96
CA ALA A 14 -10.97 49.00 -72.58
C ALA A 14 -11.82 48.68 -71.34
N MET A 15 -12.02 47.39 -71.00
CA MET A 15 -12.77 46.97 -69.81
C MET A 15 -11.92 46.82 -68.53
N LEU A 16 -10.59 46.81 -68.63
CA LEU A 16 -9.68 46.72 -67.47
C LEU A 16 -9.12 48.06 -66.99
N VAL A 17 -9.63 49.17 -67.52
CA VAL A 17 -9.33 50.55 -67.03
C VAL A 17 -10.43 51.06 -66.07
N THR A 18 -11.41 50.23 -65.69
CA THR A 18 -12.49 50.62 -64.75
C THR A 18 -12.31 50.14 -63.31
N PHE A 19 -11.16 49.58 -62.92
CA PHE A 19 -10.91 49.28 -61.50
C PHE A 19 -9.63 49.97 -61.01
N PHE A 20 -9.81 50.83 -59.99
CA PHE A 20 -8.83 51.60 -59.21
C PHE A 20 -8.47 53.00 -59.72
N THR A 21 -9.28 54.02 -59.40
CA THR A 21 -9.13 54.85 -58.17
C THR A 21 -10.12 56.02 -58.16
N GLU A 22 -10.55 56.40 -56.96
CA GLU A 22 -11.56 57.41 -56.63
C GLU A 22 -11.13 58.84 -57.01
N GLY A 23 -12.09 59.67 -57.45
CA GLY A 23 -11.96 61.14 -57.48
C GLY A 23 -12.29 61.81 -58.82
N ASP A 24 -13.46 62.45 -58.87
CA ASP A 24 -13.94 63.46 -59.83
C ASP A 24 -13.95 63.14 -61.34
N MET A 25 -15.14 62.74 -61.80
CA MET A 25 -15.52 62.67 -63.21
C MET A 25 -15.78 64.07 -63.81
N GLN A 26 -14.95 64.49 -64.76
CA GLN A 26 -15.38 65.32 -65.90
C GLN A 26 -15.13 64.56 -67.20
N PHE A 27 -16.18 64.41 -68.02
CA PHE A 27 -16.12 63.80 -69.34
C PHE A 27 -15.26 64.64 -70.30
N VAL A 28 -14.14 64.09 -70.76
CA VAL A 28 -13.43 64.62 -71.93
C VAL A 28 -13.87 63.85 -73.17
N LYS A 29 -14.45 64.55 -74.14
CA LYS A 29 -14.86 63.98 -75.44
C LYS A 29 -13.62 63.50 -76.21
N PRO A 30 -13.74 62.42 -77.03
CA PRO A 30 -12.63 61.89 -77.82
C PRO A 30 -12.37 62.78 -79.04
N ALA A 31 -11.56 63.82 -78.87
CA ALA A 31 -11.08 64.61 -80.01
C ALA A 31 -9.63 65.12 -79.90
N ASP A 32 -8.99 65.14 -78.73
CA ASP A 32 -7.64 65.73 -78.57
C ASP A 32 -6.65 64.83 -77.82
N ILE A 33 -6.50 63.55 -78.23
CA ILE A 33 -5.32 62.76 -77.84
C ILE A 33 -4.23 62.99 -78.87
N GLY A 34 -3.49 64.08 -78.69
CA GLY A 34 -2.23 64.31 -79.36
C GLY A 34 -1.29 63.12 -79.13
N ALA A 35 -0.67 62.65 -80.20
CA ALA A 35 0.18 61.48 -80.26
C ALA A 35 1.15 61.39 -79.07
N VAL A 36 0.98 60.36 -78.24
CA VAL A 36 2.05 59.92 -77.34
C VAL A 36 3.25 59.57 -78.22
N PRO A 37 4.44 60.18 -78.04
CA PRO A 37 5.60 59.90 -78.87
C PRO A 37 5.89 58.41 -78.88
N TYR A 38 6.10 57.82 -80.06
CA TYR A 38 6.37 56.39 -80.25
C TYR A 38 7.48 55.86 -79.30
N HIS A 39 8.47 56.69 -78.98
CA HIS A 39 9.51 56.38 -77.99
C HIS A 39 9.01 56.29 -76.54
N LEU A 40 8.03 57.11 -76.14
CA LEU A 40 7.44 57.07 -74.81
C LEU A 40 6.45 55.89 -74.70
N ALA A 41 5.71 55.59 -75.76
CA ALA A 41 4.85 54.41 -75.85
C ALA A 41 5.66 53.10 -75.79
N ASN A 42 6.80 53.02 -76.47
CA ASN A 42 7.71 51.87 -76.39
C ASN A 42 8.50 51.82 -75.07
N GLN A 43 8.81 52.95 -74.42
CA GLN A 43 9.39 52.94 -73.08
C GLN A 43 8.38 52.52 -72.02
N ILE A 44 7.10 52.88 -72.17
CA ILE A 44 6.01 52.42 -71.30
C ILE A 44 5.70 50.96 -71.60
N HIS A 45 5.65 50.51 -72.85
CA HIS A 45 5.50 49.10 -73.21
C HIS A 45 6.70 48.27 -72.72
N ALA A 46 7.94 48.73 -72.89
CA ALA A 46 9.13 48.04 -72.41
C ALA A 46 9.24 48.07 -70.88
N LYS A 47 8.86 49.18 -70.21
CA LYS A 47 8.75 49.23 -68.74
C LYS A 47 7.61 48.35 -68.24
N LEU A 48 6.45 48.30 -68.91
CA LEU A 48 5.36 47.37 -68.57
C LEU A 48 5.80 45.93 -68.84
N HIS A 49 6.47 45.64 -69.94
CA HIS A 49 6.96 44.32 -70.29
C HIS A 49 8.07 43.86 -69.34
N LEU A 50 8.92 44.78 -68.85
CA LEU A 50 9.89 44.54 -67.76
C LEU A 50 9.20 44.40 -66.39
N LEU A 51 8.17 45.20 -66.10
CA LEU A 51 7.34 45.08 -64.88
C LEU A 51 6.48 43.80 -64.88
N PHE A 52 6.09 43.29 -66.05
CA PHE A 52 5.35 42.03 -66.22
C PHE A 52 6.27 40.80 -66.23
N HIS A 53 7.48 40.88 -66.79
CA HIS A 53 8.42 39.76 -66.78
C HIS A 53 9.23 39.62 -65.48
N GLN A 54 9.31 40.64 -64.63
CA GLN A 54 10.05 40.56 -63.35
C GLN A 54 9.17 40.42 -62.10
N ARG A 55 7.84 40.28 -62.21
CA ARG A 55 6.95 40.29 -61.02
C ARG A 55 5.77 39.33 -61.00
N LEU A 56 5.75 38.24 -61.75
CA LEU A 56 4.86 37.11 -61.43
C LEU A 56 5.59 35.77 -61.53
N SER A 57 6.82 35.67 -61.03
CA SER A 57 7.40 34.36 -60.70
C SER A 57 6.56 33.80 -59.56
N ILE A 58 5.57 33.00 -59.94
CA ILE A 58 4.58 32.40 -59.06
C ILE A 58 4.90 30.93 -58.95
N CYS A 59 5.16 30.48 -57.73
CA CYS A 59 5.26 29.07 -57.41
C CYS A 59 3.92 28.58 -56.84
N TYR A 60 3.52 27.37 -57.21
CA TYR A 60 2.30 26.73 -56.73
C TYR A 60 2.63 25.65 -55.70
N SER A 61 1.88 25.58 -54.61
CA SER A 61 1.91 24.39 -53.73
C SER A 61 1.06 23.26 -54.32
N SER A 62 1.23 22.06 -53.77
CA SER A 62 0.35 20.91 -54.03
C SER A 62 -1.13 21.17 -53.69
N SER A 63 -1.39 22.08 -52.74
CA SER A 63 -2.73 22.56 -52.38
C SER A 63 -3.22 23.72 -53.27
N SER A 64 -2.55 24.01 -54.39
CA SER A 64 -2.87 25.12 -55.31
C SER A 64 -2.82 26.52 -54.69
N SER A 65 -2.05 26.70 -53.62
CA SER A 65 -1.77 28.04 -53.04
C SER A 65 -0.66 28.74 -53.82
N LEU A 66 -0.76 30.07 -53.94
CA LEU A 66 0.12 30.91 -54.75
C LEU A 66 1.19 31.57 -53.88
N TYR A 67 2.46 31.46 -54.28
CA TYR A 67 3.61 32.06 -53.61
C TYR A 67 4.41 32.93 -54.58
N THR A 68 4.95 34.05 -54.11
CA THR A 68 5.74 34.99 -54.94
C THR A 68 7.24 34.75 -54.80
N TYR A 69 8.01 35.27 -55.75
CA TYR A 69 9.48 35.30 -55.70
C TYR A 69 10.03 35.67 -54.31
N GLN A 70 11.06 34.95 -53.85
CA GLN A 70 11.68 35.02 -52.51
C GLN A 70 10.80 34.55 -51.35
N THR A 71 9.59 34.06 -51.60
CA THR A 71 8.83 33.41 -50.54
C THR A 71 9.50 32.10 -50.18
N THR A 72 9.77 31.90 -48.89
CA THR A 72 10.29 30.66 -48.33
C THR A 72 9.18 29.90 -47.63
N VAL A 73 9.07 28.61 -47.89
CA VAL A 73 8.16 27.71 -47.20
C VAL A 73 8.98 26.77 -46.32
N THR A 74 8.59 26.68 -45.05
CA THR A 74 9.20 25.76 -44.08
C THR A 74 8.35 24.51 -43.95
N TYR A 75 9.00 23.36 -44.04
CA TYR A 75 8.43 22.04 -43.84
C TYR A 75 8.76 21.55 -42.43
N SER A 76 7.90 20.69 -41.90
CA SER A 76 8.15 19.93 -40.69
C SER A 76 7.80 18.47 -40.97
N CYS A 77 8.57 17.54 -40.42
CA CYS A 77 8.24 16.12 -40.50
C CYS A 77 7.10 15.79 -39.51
N GLU A 78 6.35 14.72 -39.79
CA GLU A 78 5.39 14.16 -38.84
C GLU A 78 6.10 13.58 -37.61
N ASP A 79 5.39 13.49 -36.48
CA ASP A 79 5.97 12.96 -35.24
C ASP A 79 6.52 11.53 -35.43
N GLY A 80 7.75 11.30 -34.96
CA GLY A 80 8.46 10.05 -35.18
C GLY A 80 9.25 10.00 -36.50
N TYR A 81 9.32 11.11 -37.23
CA TYR A 81 10.21 11.28 -38.37
C TYR A 81 11.19 12.42 -38.11
N LYS A 82 12.47 12.18 -38.41
CA LYS A 82 13.55 13.15 -38.29
C LYS A 82 13.90 13.72 -39.65
N MET A 83 14.07 15.04 -39.69
CA MET A 83 14.49 15.75 -40.89
C MET A 83 15.97 15.55 -41.16
N MET A 84 16.28 15.11 -42.38
CA MET A 84 17.66 14.84 -42.85
C MET A 84 18.14 15.84 -43.91
N SER A 85 17.23 16.64 -44.46
CA SER A 85 17.50 17.70 -45.45
C SER A 85 17.36 19.10 -44.83
N ASN A 86 17.47 20.14 -45.66
CA ASN A 86 17.01 21.47 -45.27
C ASN A 86 15.49 21.45 -45.02
N ASP A 87 15.03 22.34 -44.14
CA ASP A 87 13.62 22.49 -43.77
C ASP A 87 12.88 23.49 -44.66
N THR A 88 13.60 24.23 -45.50
CA THR A 88 13.08 25.35 -46.27
C THR A 88 13.37 25.21 -47.75
N ILE A 89 12.38 25.61 -48.55
CA ILE A 89 12.51 25.82 -50.00
C ILE A 89 12.07 27.23 -50.35
N ALA A 90 12.72 27.85 -51.33
CA ALA A 90 12.41 29.18 -51.83
C ALA A 90 11.77 29.13 -53.22
N CYS A 91 10.91 30.13 -53.49
CA CYS A 91 10.39 30.38 -54.83
C CYS A 91 11.39 31.22 -55.64
N ASN A 92 11.90 30.64 -56.73
CA ASN A 92 12.94 31.21 -57.56
C ASN A 92 12.40 32.22 -58.58
N ALA A 93 13.31 33.03 -59.14
CA ALA A 93 12.96 34.07 -60.10
C ALA A 93 12.38 33.51 -61.42
N ASP A 94 12.59 32.23 -61.69
CA ASP A 94 12.04 31.51 -62.85
C ASP A 94 10.65 30.89 -62.59
N GLY A 95 10.09 31.09 -61.38
CA GLY A 95 8.79 30.54 -61.01
C GLY A 95 8.83 29.07 -60.58
N THR A 96 10.01 28.52 -60.29
CA THR A 96 10.16 27.15 -59.77
C THR A 96 10.53 27.15 -58.28
N TRP A 97 10.17 26.07 -57.59
CA TRP A 97 10.70 25.81 -56.24
C TRP A 97 12.13 25.29 -56.33
N ASP A 98 12.92 25.50 -55.27
CA ASP A 98 14.23 24.87 -55.13
C ASP A 98 14.17 23.37 -55.42
N ALA A 99 15.16 22.86 -56.15
CA ALA A 99 15.30 21.44 -56.49
C ALA A 99 15.80 20.60 -55.30
N ILE A 100 15.31 20.90 -54.09
CA ILE A 100 15.64 20.20 -52.85
C ILE A 100 14.45 19.28 -52.52
N THR A 101 14.74 18.00 -52.34
CA THR A 101 13.76 17.04 -51.83
C THR A 101 13.78 17.06 -50.31
N ILE A 102 12.63 17.30 -49.66
CA ILE A 102 12.49 17.17 -48.20
C ILE A 102 12.62 15.69 -47.83
N ASP A 103 13.71 15.32 -47.15
CA ASP A 103 14.00 13.94 -46.70
C ASP A 103 13.66 13.80 -45.21
N CYS A 104 12.48 13.21 -44.94
CA CYS A 104 12.07 12.82 -43.60
C CYS A 104 12.27 11.31 -43.43
N ARG A 105 13.10 10.91 -42.46
CA ARG A 105 13.35 9.49 -42.18
C ARG A 105 12.69 9.07 -40.88
N LEU A 106 12.20 7.84 -40.86
CA LEU A 106 11.63 7.25 -39.66
C LEU A 106 12.68 7.27 -38.53
N GLN A 107 12.30 7.82 -37.39
CA GLN A 107 13.10 7.88 -36.18
C GLN A 107 12.58 6.82 -35.21
N GLU A 108 13.29 5.70 -35.12
CA GLU A 108 12.94 4.62 -34.20
C GLU A 108 13.67 4.79 -32.86
N CYS A 109 13.03 4.31 -31.79
CA CYS A 109 13.69 4.19 -30.50
C CYS A 109 14.75 3.10 -30.51
N MET A 110 15.89 3.38 -29.89
CA MET A 110 16.97 2.40 -29.78
C MET A 110 16.54 1.23 -28.88
N LEU A 111 16.97 0.02 -29.24
CA LEU A 111 16.78 -1.15 -28.40
C LEU A 111 17.50 -0.97 -27.06
N PRO A 112 16.81 -1.19 -25.92
CA PRO A 112 17.43 -1.14 -24.61
C PRO A 112 18.63 -2.07 -24.50
N SER A 113 19.77 -1.52 -24.08
CA SER A 113 20.90 -2.33 -23.62
C SER A 113 20.61 -2.77 -22.19
N VAL A 114 20.10 -3.98 -22.03
CA VAL A 114 19.76 -4.55 -20.71
C VAL A 114 20.97 -5.27 -20.11
N SER A 115 21.14 -5.12 -18.80
CA SER A 115 22.14 -5.82 -18.01
C SER A 115 21.48 -6.82 -17.05
N GLY A 116 22.08 -7.99 -16.87
CA GLY A 116 21.61 -8.99 -15.91
C GLY A 116 20.42 -9.80 -16.43
N GLU A 117 19.43 -10.07 -15.57
CA GLU A 117 18.31 -10.99 -15.86
C GLU A 117 17.02 -10.27 -16.33
N LEU A 118 17.07 -8.97 -16.63
CA LEU A 118 15.92 -8.22 -17.14
C LEU A 118 15.55 -8.67 -18.56
N THR A 119 14.26 -8.92 -18.78
CA THR A 119 13.70 -9.25 -20.10
C THR A 119 12.73 -8.16 -20.55
N TYR A 120 12.51 -8.03 -21.86
CA TYR A 120 11.57 -7.07 -22.40
C TYR A 120 10.85 -7.58 -23.65
N SER A 121 9.69 -7.00 -23.94
CA SER A 121 8.88 -7.29 -25.12
C SER A 121 8.34 -6.01 -25.74
N PHE A 122 8.30 -5.97 -27.07
CA PHE A 122 7.78 -4.85 -27.85
C PHE A 122 7.27 -5.35 -29.21
N ASN A 123 6.36 -4.60 -29.82
CA ASN A 123 5.82 -4.91 -31.16
C ASN A 123 6.42 -4.00 -32.25
N SER A 124 6.84 -2.80 -31.88
CA SER A 124 7.38 -1.79 -32.78
C SER A 124 8.29 -0.84 -32.00
N LEU A 125 9.19 -0.13 -32.69
CA LEU A 125 10.07 0.90 -32.14
C LEU A 125 9.67 2.31 -32.61
N ARG A 126 8.48 2.45 -33.20
CA ARG A 126 7.96 3.72 -33.72
C ARG A 126 7.39 4.60 -32.61
N HIS A 127 7.24 5.89 -32.91
CA HIS A 127 6.54 6.83 -32.02
C HIS A 127 5.20 6.26 -31.51
N ASN A 128 4.93 6.47 -30.22
CA ASN A 128 3.79 5.94 -29.46
C ASN A 128 3.75 4.41 -29.27
N SER A 129 4.78 3.66 -29.71
CA SER A 129 4.90 2.25 -29.34
C SER A 129 5.35 2.10 -27.89
N GLN A 130 4.97 1.00 -27.25
CA GLN A 130 5.34 0.69 -25.87
C GLN A 130 6.26 -0.55 -25.82
N ILE A 131 7.32 -0.44 -25.03
CA ILE A 131 8.14 -1.56 -24.58
C ILE A 131 7.75 -1.92 -23.14
N ARG A 132 7.65 -3.22 -22.84
CA ARG A 132 7.33 -3.73 -21.51
C ARG A 132 8.49 -4.53 -20.96
N PHE A 133 8.81 -4.29 -19.69
CA PHE A 133 9.91 -4.90 -18.98
C PHE A 133 9.40 -5.92 -17.96
N THR A 134 10.12 -7.02 -17.83
CA THR A 134 9.79 -8.13 -16.92
C THR A 134 11.03 -8.66 -16.23
N CYS A 135 10.92 -8.89 -14.92
CA CYS A 135 11.94 -9.55 -14.13
C CYS A 135 11.62 -11.04 -13.95
N PRO A 136 12.64 -11.90 -13.77
CA PRO A 136 12.45 -13.31 -13.46
C PRO A 136 11.91 -13.48 -12.03
N ASP A 137 11.43 -14.69 -11.75
CA ASP A 137 10.96 -15.07 -10.41
C ASP A 137 12.03 -14.81 -9.33
N GLY A 138 11.63 -14.19 -8.22
CA GLY A 138 12.54 -13.84 -7.14
C GLY A 138 13.19 -12.47 -7.27
N PHE A 139 12.83 -11.71 -8.30
CA PHE A 139 13.22 -10.32 -8.49
C PHE A 139 11.99 -9.43 -8.64
N PHE A 140 12.11 -8.19 -8.19
CA PHE A 140 11.12 -7.14 -8.46
C PHE A 140 11.72 -6.07 -9.35
N LEU A 141 10.85 -5.35 -10.05
CA LEU A 141 11.22 -4.35 -11.03
C LEU A 141 11.39 -3.00 -10.31
N ASN A 142 12.62 -2.47 -10.28
CA ASN A 142 12.91 -1.15 -9.74
C ASN A 142 12.92 -0.13 -10.89
N GLY A 143 11.84 0.65 -10.99
CA GLY A 143 11.57 1.60 -12.07
C GLY A 143 10.25 1.32 -12.79
N SER A 144 10.03 1.97 -13.93
CA SER A 144 8.80 1.80 -14.72
C SER A 144 8.77 0.43 -15.41
N SER A 145 7.64 -0.28 -15.32
CA SER A 145 7.42 -1.57 -16.00
C SER A 145 7.22 -1.45 -17.51
N SER A 146 7.08 -0.23 -18.02
CA SER A 146 6.99 0.06 -19.44
C SER A 146 7.54 1.44 -19.76
N ALA A 147 7.99 1.61 -21.01
CA ALA A 147 8.33 2.90 -21.58
C ALA A 147 7.67 3.07 -22.95
N THR A 148 7.38 4.31 -23.32
CA THR A 148 6.75 4.71 -24.58
C THR A 148 7.78 5.42 -25.45
N CYS A 149 7.82 5.09 -26.74
CA CYS A 149 8.73 5.73 -27.68
C CYS A 149 8.23 7.14 -28.03
N THR A 150 9.04 8.15 -27.72
CA THR A 150 8.75 9.57 -28.01
C THR A 150 9.03 9.90 -29.48
N ALA A 151 8.53 11.06 -29.94
CA ALA A 151 8.74 11.55 -31.31
C ALA A 151 10.24 11.74 -31.64
N ASP A 152 11.07 12.00 -30.64
CA ASP A 152 12.52 12.18 -30.77
C ASP A 152 13.31 10.86 -30.89
N GLY A 153 12.63 9.71 -30.84
CA GLY A 153 13.29 8.39 -30.87
C GLY A 153 13.95 8.00 -29.55
N VAL A 154 13.44 8.52 -28.44
CA VAL A 154 13.92 8.21 -27.08
C VAL A 154 12.78 7.62 -26.26
N TRP A 155 13.09 6.69 -25.35
CA TRP A 155 12.11 6.17 -24.40
C TRP A 155 11.76 7.22 -23.33
N ASP A 156 10.48 7.40 -23.04
CA ASP A 156 9.97 8.35 -22.05
C ASP A 156 10.41 8.04 -20.59
N HIS A 157 10.84 6.81 -20.34
CA HIS A 157 11.38 6.36 -19.06
C HIS A 157 12.71 5.63 -19.25
N PRO A 158 13.63 5.73 -18.26
CA PRO A 158 14.88 4.98 -18.29
C PRO A 158 14.62 3.47 -18.19
N ILE A 159 15.58 2.68 -18.66
CA ILE A 159 15.57 1.22 -18.53
C ILE A 159 15.62 0.87 -17.03
N PRO A 160 14.65 0.09 -16.51
CA PRO A 160 14.61 -0.28 -15.10
C PRO A 160 15.68 -1.33 -14.75
N SER A 161 15.85 -1.63 -13.47
CA SER A 161 16.72 -2.72 -13.00
C SER A 161 15.93 -3.78 -12.24
N CYS A 162 16.35 -5.04 -12.34
CA CYS A 162 15.81 -6.12 -11.51
C CYS A 162 16.59 -6.22 -10.20
N GLU A 163 15.88 -6.12 -9.07
CA GLU A 163 16.45 -6.28 -7.75
C GLU A 163 15.92 -7.55 -7.07
N ARG A 164 16.80 -8.26 -6.37
CA ARG A 164 16.42 -9.49 -5.67
C ARG A 164 15.43 -9.18 -4.56
N ILE A 165 14.36 -9.96 -4.51
CA ILE A 165 13.38 -9.90 -3.41
C ILE A 165 14.06 -10.37 -2.13
N LYS A 166 14.07 -9.48 -1.13
CA LYS A 166 14.72 -9.70 0.15
C LYS A 166 13.71 -9.49 1.29
N CYS A 167 13.55 -10.50 2.12
CA CYS A 167 12.75 -10.43 3.32
C CYS A 167 13.49 -9.71 4.47
N PRO A 168 12.75 -9.13 5.44
CA PRO A 168 13.34 -8.49 6.61
C PRO A 168 14.25 -9.45 7.38
N SER A 169 15.37 -8.93 7.89
CA SER A 169 16.22 -9.71 8.79
C SER A 169 15.46 -10.08 10.06
N ILE A 170 15.55 -11.35 10.46
CA ILE A 170 14.82 -11.86 11.63
C ILE A 170 15.66 -11.69 12.89
N VAL A 171 15.06 -11.12 13.94
CA VAL A 171 15.62 -11.15 15.29
C VAL A 171 15.44 -12.56 15.84
N ARG A 172 16.55 -13.24 16.15
CA ARG A 172 16.53 -14.62 16.64
C ARG A 172 15.76 -14.70 17.98
N PRO A 173 14.70 -15.52 18.07
CA PRO A 173 13.95 -15.68 19.31
C PRO A 173 14.84 -16.18 20.46
N SER A 174 14.65 -15.64 21.67
CA SER A 174 15.37 -16.12 22.85
C SER A 174 15.08 -17.61 23.11
N HIS A 175 16.08 -18.34 23.61
CA HIS A 175 15.98 -19.79 23.84
C HIS A 175 15.66 -20.63 22.61
N SER A 176 15.96 -20.15 21.40
CA SER A 176 15.83 -20.90 20.15
C SER A 176 17.18 -21.24 19.52
N ARG A 177 17.15 -22.23 18.64
CA ARG A 177 18.17 -22.57 17.65
C ARG A 177 17.56 -22.32 16.29
N VAL A 178 18.27 -21.57 15.47
CA VAL A 178 17.82 -21.17 14.13
C VAL A 178 18.72 -21.85 13.11
N ASN A 179 18.12 -22.56 12.16
CA ASN A 179 18.82 -23.15 11.02
C ASN A 179 18.38 -22.42 9.74
N GLY A 180 19.36 -21.92 8.98
CA GLY A 180 19.14 -21.01 7.86
C GLY A 180 19.50 -19.56 8.20
N ASP A 181 20.18 -18.89 7.26
CA ASP A 181 20.62 -17.49 7.32
C ASP A 181 20.26 -16.70 6.05
N GLY A 182 19.66 -17.37 5.06
CA GLY A 182 19.13 -16.76 3.85
C GLY A 182 17.97 -15.81 4.13
N VAL A 183 17.88 -14.75 3.34
CA VAL A 183 16.86 -13.69 3.44
C VAL A 183 16.26 -13.35 2.07
N PHE A 184 16.53 -14.14 1.04
CA PHE A 184 16.03 -13.95 -0.31
C PHE A 184 14.85 -14.88 -0.60
N TYR A 185 14.08 -14.57 -1.65
CA TYR A 185 12.94 -15.38 -2.07
C TYR A 185 13.25 -16.89 -2.11
N LYS A 186 12.32 -17.69 -1.57
CA LYS A 186 12.43 -19.15 -1.34
C LYS A 186 13.41 -19.59 -0.26
N ASP A 187 14.22 -18.71 0.31
CA ASP A 187 15.01 -19.05 1.50
C ASP A 187 14.06 -19.43 2.64
N ALA A 188 14.45 -20.46 3.38
CA ALA A 188 13.66 -21.00 4.48
C ALA A 188 14.47 -21.00 5.78
N ILE A 189 13.82 -20.65 6.87
CA ILE A 189 14.40 -20.61 8.21
C ILE A 189 13.59 -21.54 9.10
N LYS A 190 14.32 -22.45 9.77
CA LYS A 190 13.76 -23.42 10.71
C LYS A 190 14.12 -23.05 12.15
N PHE A 191 13.11 -23.03 13.01
CA PHE A 191 13.23 -22.73 14.43
C PHE A 191 13.01 -23.97 15.28
N THR A 192 13.94 -24.19 16.21
CA THR A 192 13.84 -25.25 17.22
C THR A 192 14.06 -24.63 18.59
N CYS A 193 13.21 -24.91 19.56
CA CYS A 193 13.42 -24.41 20.92
C CYS A 193 14.49 -25.24 21.67
N ASN A 194 15.24 -24.58 22.53
CA ASN A 194 16.15 -25.25 23.45
C ASN A 194 15.39 -26.18 24.42
N PRO A 195 16.04 -27.22 24.97
CA PRO A 195 15.40 -28.11 25.94
C PRO A 195 14.74 -27.34 27.10
N GLY A 196 13.50 -27.72 27.46
CA GLY A 196 12.71 -27.03 28.48
C GLY A 196 11.85 -25.88 27.96
N TYR A 197 11.83 -25.63 26.64
CA TYR A 197 10.96 -24.68 25.97
C TYR A 197 10.16 -25.38 24.86
N HIS A 198 8.92 -24.93 24.66
CA HIS A 198 8.08 -25.36 23.55
C HIS A 198 7.93 -24.20 22.54
N LEU A 199 7.85 -24.57 21.27
CA LEU A 199 7.68 -23.62 20.18
C LEU A 199 6.21 -23.18 20.10
N HIS A 200 5.99 -21.88 20.02
CA HIS A 200 4.69 -21.27 19.85
C HIS A 200 4.69 -20.40 18.60
N GLY A 201 4.06 -20.89 17.53
CA GLY A 201 4.08 -20.30 16.19
C GLY A 201 4.52 -21.31 15.13
N ALA A 202 4.84 -20.83 13.93
CA ALA A 202 5.33 -21.65 12.83
C ALA A 202 6.78 -22.11 13.09
N ALA A 203 7.06 -23.41 12.92
CA ALA A 203 8.41 -23.98 13.07
C ALA A 203 9.32 -23.65 11.88
N ASP A 204 8.73 -23.51 10.70
CA ASP A 204 9.43 -23.21 9.45
C ASP A 204 8.73 -22.01 8.81
N ILE A 205 9.51 -21.05 8.34
CA ILE A 205 9.03 -19.91 7.56
C ILE A 205 9.86 -19.79 6.28
N ASN A 206 9.26 -19.25 5.23
CA ASN A 206 9.96 -19.01 3.96
C ASN A 206 9.76 -17.58 3.49
N CYS A 207 10.73 -17.06 2.74
CA CYS A 207 10.63 -15.75 2.14
C CYS A 207 9.77 -15.83 0.88
N THR A 208 8.66 -15.10 0.88
CA THR A 208 7.65 -15.15 -0.19
C THR A 208 7.95 -14.13 -1.30
N ILE A 209 7.20 -14.21 -2.40
CA ILE A 209 7.33 -13.29 -3.54
C ILE A 209 6.97 -11.84 -3.18
N SER A 210 6.23 -11.61 -2.10
CA SER A 210 5.94 -10.23 -1.64
C SER A 210 7.12 -9.57 -0.92
N GLY A 211 8.20 -10.31 -0.68
CA GLY A 211 9.28 -9.85 0.19
C GLY A 211 8.94 -9.92 1.68
N GLU A 212 7.90 -10.66 2.05
CA GLU A 212 7.55 -10.94 3.44
C GLU A 212 7.75 -12.42 3.79
N TRP A 213 7.99 -12.69 5.07
CA TRP A 213 8.02 -14.06 5.58
C TRP A 213 6.60 -14.65 5.60
N SER A 214 6.47 -15.94 5.26
CA SER A 214 5.18 -16.65 5.24
C SER A 214 4.44 -16.67 6.58
N SER A 215 5.15 -16.43 7.68
CA SER A 215 4.60 -16.28 9.03
C SER A 215 5.54 -15.46 9.89
N ALA A 216 5.01 -14.87 10.98
CA ALA A 216 5.83 -14.21 11.98
C ALA A 216 6.78 -15.19 12.68
N ALA A 217 7.95 -14.70 13.12
CA ALA A 217 8.90 -15.51 13.87
C ALA A 217 8.26 -16.09 15.15
N PRO A 218 8.44 -17.38 15.43
CA PRO A 218 7.83 -18.03 16.59
C PRO A 218 8.47 -17.57 17.90
N THR A 219 7.79 -17.86 19.01
CA THR A 219 8.33 -17.64 20.36
C THR A 219 8.59 -18.98 21.05
N CYS A 220 9.71 -19.09 21.76
CA CYS A 220 9.98 -20.22 22.63
C CYS A 220 9.50 -19.89 24.04
N LYS A 221 8.45 -20.57 24.49
CA LYS A 221 7.89 -20.40 25.84
C LYS A 221 8.38 -21.54 26.74
N PRO A 222 8.68 -21.30 28.02
CA PRO A 222 9.02 -22.38 28.95
C PRO A 222 7.95 -23.47 28.89
N MET A 223 8.36 -24.73 28.84
CA MET A 223 7.44 -25.83 29.04
C MET A 223 6.89 -25.71 30.46
N ALA A 224 5.58 -25.77 30.60
CA ALA A 224 4.92 -25.80 31.89
C ALA A 224 3.81 -26.83 31.81
N CYS A 225 3.58 -27.56 32.89
CA CYS A 225 2.43 -28.42 32.98
C CYS A 225 1.16 -27.57 33.05
N MET A 226 0.06 -28.11 32.54
CA MET A 226 -1.25 -27.50 32.72
C MET A 226 -1.55 -27.34 34.21
N LYS A 227 -2.30 -26.29 34.56
CA LYS A 227 -2.82 -26.11 35.91
C LYS A 227 -3.51 -27.43 36.32
N PRO A 228 -3.11 -28.05 37.44
CA PRO A 228 -3.76 -29.26 37.91
C PRO A 228 -5.23 -28.95 38.18
N PRO A 229 -6.16 -29.82 37.74
CA PRO A 229 -7.57 -29.67 38.07
C PRO A 229 -7.79 -29.72 39.57
N ASP A 230 -8.83 -29.01 40.02
CA ASP A 230 -9.31 -29.08 41.39
C ASP A 230 -10.02 -30.43 41.59
N ILE A 231 -9.67 -31.14 42.66
CA ILE A 231 -10.27 -32.44 43.00
C ILE A 231 -11.40 -32.24 44.01
N GLU A 232 -12.46 -33.03 43.92
CA GLU A 232 -13.58 -32.95 44.87
C GLU A 232 -13.08 -33.21 46.30
N PHE A 233 -13.49 -32.38 47.26
CA PHE A 233 -13.04 -32.43 48.66
C PHE A 233 -11.51 -32.37 48.84
N GLY A 234 -10.77 -31.76 47.92
CA GLY A 234 -9.33 -31.55 48.04
C GLY A 234 -8.79 -30.38 47.23
N VAL A 235 -7.56 -29.97 47.55
CA VAL A 235 -6.88 -28.87 46.85
C VAL A 235 -5.41 -29.20 46.60
N PRO A 236 -4.83 -28.74 45.48
CA PRO A 236 -3.39 -28.77 45.29
C PRO A 236 -2.71 -27.73 46.19
N LEU A 237 -1.65 -28.14 46.86
CA LEU A 237 -0.79 -27.34 47.72
C LEU A 237 0.43 -26.91 46.90
N ILE A 238 0.31 -25.82 46.11
CA ILE A 238 1.46 -25.09 45.58
C ILE A 238 1.13 -23.68 45.09
N ASP A 239 2.18 -22.84 45.09
CA ASP A 239 2.19 -21.45 44.69
C ASP A 239 2.53 -21.32 43.19
N LYS A 240 1.49 -21.20 42.35
CA LYS A 240 1.42 -20.61 40.99
C LYS A 240 2.40 -21.06 39.87
N SER A 241 3.52 -21.75 40.11
CA SER A 241 4.40 -22.24 39.05
C SER A 241 4.22 -23.73 38.79
N TYR A 242 4.15 -24.10 37.51
CA TYR A 242 4.00 -25.48 37.02
C TYR A 242 5.18 -25.85 36.12
N LYS A 243 6.40 -25.47 36.49
CA LYS A 243 7.59 -25.67 35.66
C LYS A 243 8.02 -27.14 35.66
N PRO A 244 8.83 -27.58 34.68
CA PRO A 244 9.27 -28.97 34.60
C PRO A 244 10.09 -29.33 35.83
N ASN A 245 9.90 -30.57 36.31
CA ASN A 245 10.45 -31.16 37.54
C ASN A 245 9.86 -30.65 38.87
N GLU A 246 9.03 -29.60 38.88
CA GLU A 246 8.30 -29.17 40.08
C GLU A 246 7.29 -30.24 40.51
N MET A 247 7.01 -30.35 41.81
CA MET A 247 6.11 -31.36 42.36
C MET A 247 4.97 -30.70 43.11
N ILE A 248 3.73 -31.03 42.78
CA ILE A 248 2.53 -30.63 43.53
C ILE A 248 2.14 -31.70 44.55
N LEU A 249 1.59 -31.27 45.68
CA LEU A 249 1.00 -32.13 46.70
C LEU A 249 -0.50 -31.88 46.77
N TYR A 250 -1.32 -32.90 46.91
CA TYR A 250 -2.75 -32.74 47.15
C TYR A 250 -3.09 -32.94 48.64
N ARG A 251 -4.09 -32.19 49.11
CA ARG A 251 -4.63 -32.33 50.47
C ARG A 251 -6.15 -32.36 50.43
N CYS A 252 -6.74 -33.33 51.12
CA CYS A 252 -8.18 -33.43 51.29
C CYS A 252 -8.71 -32.54 52.43
N THR A 253 -9.98 -32.15 52.34
CA THR A 253 -10.70 -31.48 53.42
C THR A 253 -10.91 -32.41 54.61
N SER A 254 -11.15 -31.84 55.79
CA SER A 254 -11.38 -32.63 57.02
C SER A 254 -12.51 -33.65 56.84
N GLY A 255 -12.29 -34.89 57.25
CA GLY A 255 -13.22 -36.01 57.07
C GLY A 255 -12.96 -36.87 55.83
N TYR A 256 -12.05 -36.45 54.95
CA TYR A 256 -11.67 -37.18 53.75
C TYR A 256 -10.20 -37.58 53.78
N SER A 257 -9.90 -38.76 53.27
CA SER A 257 -8.58 -39.34 53.09
C SER A 257 -8.22 -39.40 51.62
N LEU A 258 -6.96 -39.07 51.30
CA LEU A 258 -6.47 -39.09 49.92
C LEU A 258 -6.17 -40.52 49.48
N GLU A 259 -6.75 -40.93 48.36
CA GLU A 259 -6.52 -42.20 47.71
C GLU A 259 -5.73 -41.98 46.42
N GLY A 260 -4.70 -42.81 46.23
CA GLY A 260 -3.77 -42.70 45.10
C GLY A 260 -2.52 -41.88 45.44
N MET A 261 -1.96 -41.23 44.43
CA MET A 261 -0.64 -40.60 44.55
C MET A 261 -0.76 -39.19 45.15
N THR A 262 -0.25 -39.01 46.37
CA THR A 262 -0.29 -37.72 47.09
C THR A 262 0.48 -36.62 46.37
N ARG A 263 1.57 -36.96 45.68
CA ARG A 263 2.47 -36.04 44.98
C ARG A 263 2.54 -36.32 43.49
N ARG A 264 2.46 -35.30 42.65
CA ARG A 264 2.66 -35.43 41.19
C ARG A 264 3.77 -34.51 40.73
N ARG A 265 4.64 -34.98 39.86
CA ARG A 265 5.76 -34.22 39.29
C ARG A 265 5.40 -33.75 37.88
N CYS A 266 5.71 -32.50 37.56
CA CYS A 266 5.61 -31.99 36.21
C CYS A 266 6.74 -32.57 35.36
N GLN A 267 6.39 -33.29 34.30
CA GLN A 267 7.34 -33.91 33.38
C GLN A 267 7.80 -32.90 32.33
N LYS A 268 8.91 -33.23 31.65
CA LYS A 268 9.47 -32.39 30.58
C LYS A 268 8.57 -32.27 29.36
N ASP A 269 7.61 -33.17 29.17
CA ASP A 269 6.62 -33.14 28.08
C ASP A 269 5.39 -32.28 28.42
N GLY A 270 5.35 -31.67 29.61
CA GLY A 270 4.20 -30.89 30.08
C GLY A 270 3.07 -31.72 30.71
N SER A 271 3.27 -33.03 30.91
CA SER A 271 2.33 -33.90 31.61
C SER A 271 2.65 -34.06 33.11
N TRP A 272 1.64 -34.38 33.92
CA TRP A 272 1.84 -34.71 35.34
C TRP A 272 2.03 -36.22 35.50
N THR A 273 3.02 -36.64 36.30
CA THR A 273 3.23 -38.07 36.60
C THR A 273 2.01 -38.70 37.27
N GLY A 274 1.74 -39.97 36.92
CA GLY A 274 0.68 -40.75 37.53
C GLY A 274 -0.73 -40.27 37.17
N ARG A 275 -1.75 -40.84 37.83
CA ARG A 275 -3.15 -40.42 37.68
C ARG A 275 -3.52 -39.40 38.76
N GLU A 276 -4.61 -38.68 38.54
CA GLU A 276 -5.16 -37.74 39.50
C GLU A 276 -5.65 -38.46 40.77
N PRO A 277 -5.32 -37.96 41.98
CA PRO A 277 -5.77 -38.57 43.23
C PRO A 277 -7.22 -38.21 43.54
N SER A 278 -7.89 -39.04 44.34
CA SER A 278 -9.27 -38.84 44.81
C SER A 278 -9.32 -38.68 46.32
N CYS A 279 -10.21 -37.83 46.83
CA CYS A 279 -10.50 -37.74 48.25
C CYS A 279 -11.75 -38.56 48.57
N LYS A 280 -11.60 -39.62 49.37
CA LYS A 280 -12.72 -40.46 49.82
C LYS A 280 -12.98 -40.24 51.30
N GLU A 281 -14.21 -40.40 51.74
CA GLU A 281 -14.53 -40.31 53.18
C GLU A 281 -13.63 -41.27 53.97
N GLY A 282 -12.99 -40.74 55.00
CA GLY A 282 -12.07 -41.52 55.82
C GLY A 282 -12.84 -42.61 56.56
N SER A 283 -12.53 -43.87 56.29
CA SER A 283 -13.00 -45.00 57.09
C SER A 283 -12.26 -45.03 58.44
N SER A 284 -12.58 -44.08 59.33
CA SER A 284 -12.42 -44.32 60.76
C SER A 284 -13.51 -45.28 61.20
N SER A 285 -13.22 -46.58 61.12
CA SER A 285 -14.05 -47.63 61.69
C SER A 285 -13.92 -47.62 63.22
N HIS A 286 -15.09 -47.58 63.88
CA HIS A 286 -15.34 -47.72 65.32
C HIS A 286 -15.12 -46.50 66.25
N GLY A 287 -16.20 -45.75 66.44
CA GLY A 287 -16.51 -44.89 67.60
C GLY A 287 -17.98 -44.45 67.49
N PRO A 288 -18.79 -44.53 68.56
CA PRO A 288 -20.25 -44.65 68.45
C PRO A 288 -20.89 -43.35 67.96
N ALA A 289 -22.04 -43.51 67.30
CA ALA A 289 -23.07 -42.52 67.00
C ALA A 289 -22.56 -41.08 66.91
N ALA A 290 -22.55 -40.54 65.69
CA ALA A 290 -22.39 -39.12 65.41
C ALA A 290 -23.18 -38.26 66.42
N VAL A 291 -22.51 -37.86 67.51
CA VAL A 291 -22.82 -36.62 68.19
C VAL A 291 -22.50 -35.60 67.12
N LYS A 292 -23.55 -35.10 66.47
CA LYS A 292 -23.49 -33.94 65.59
C LYS A 292 -22.62 -32.92 66.33
N ALA A 293 -21.35 -32.79 65.90
CA ALA A 293 -20.49 -31.76 66.47
C ALA A 293 -21.24 -30.45 66.26
N PRO A 294 -21.42 -29.62 67.30
CA PRO A 294 -22.10 -28.36 67.13
C PRO A 294 -21.35 -27.57 66.05
N PRO A 295 -22.06 -26.92 65.11
CA PRO A 295 -21.44 -26.22 64.00
C PRO A 295 -20.36 -25.28 64.55
N ILE A 296 -19.13 -25.41 64.04
CA ILE A 296 -18.01 -24.56 64.42
C ILE A 296 -18.03 -23.38 63.46
N CYS A 297 -18.30 -22.19 63.99
CA CYS A 297 -18.21 -20.96 63.22
C CYS A 297 -16.73 -20.76 62.85
N VAL A 298 -16.43 -20.60 61.55
CA VAL A 298 -15.08 -20.26 61.06
C VAL A 298 -14.50 -19.04 61.80
N VAL A 299 -15.38 -18.15 62.29
CA VAL A 299 -15.04 -17.03 63.16
C VAL A 299 -15.87 -17.12 64.46
N PRO A 300 -15.25 -17.12 65.66
CA PRO A 300 -15.95 -17.42 66.91
C PRO A 300 -17.03 -16.38 67.27
N CYS A 301 -18.14 -16.82 67.85
CA CYS A 301 -19.15 -15.93 68.43
C CYS A 301 -18.56 -15.20 69.65
N LEU A 302 -18.85 -13.90 69.79
CA LEU A 302 -18.41 -13.06 70.88
C LEU A 302 -19.46 -13.04 72.01
N ASN A 303 -19.08 -12.50 73.17
CA ASN A 303 -19.97 -12.23 74.31
C ASN A 303 -20.83 -13.45 74.77
N GLY A 304 -20.30 -14.65 74.62
CA GLY A 304 -20.97 -15.90 75.02
C GLY A 304 -22.12 -16.33 74.09
N GLY A 305 -22.10 -15.91 72.82
CA GLY A 305 -22.99 -16.45 71.79
C GLY A 305 -22.69 -17.91 71.47
N VAL A 306 -23.72 -18.66 71.09
CA VAL A 306 -23.63 -20.08 70.72
C VAL A 306 -23.65 -20.19 69.21
N CYS A 307 -22.70 -20.90 68.61
CA CYS A 307 -22.68 -21.10 67.17
C CYS A 307 -23.77 -22.09 66.74
N THR A 308 -24.55 -21.71 65.72
CA THR A 308 -25.67 -22.53 65.21
C THR A 308 -25.56 -22.84 63.71
N GLY A 309 -24.55 -22.31 63.01
CA GLY A 309 -24.30 -22.57 61.59
C GLY A 309 -23.11 -21.75 61.05
N ASN A 310 -22.80 -21.89 59.75
CA ASN A 310 -21.76 -21.08 59.10
C ASN A 310 -22.10 -19.58 59.21
N TYR A 311 -21.28 -18.83 59.94
CA TYR A 311 -21.47 -17.39 60.24
C TYR A 311 -22.77 -17.06 61.00
N GLN A 312 -23.39 -18.05 61.66
CA GLN A 312 -24.62 -17.86 62.42
C GLN A 312 -24.37 -18.07 63.91
N CYS A 313 -24.51 -16.98 64.68
CA CYS A 313 -24.43 -16.99 66.13
C CYS A 313 -25.79 -16.71 66.77
N LEU A 314 -26.22 -17.59 67.68
CA LEU A 314 -27.34 -17.32 68.58
C LEU A 314 -26.84 -16.50 69.77
N CYS A 315 -27.30 -15.24 69.85
CA CYS A 315 -26.81 -14.31 70.86
C CYS A 315 -27.52 -14.43 72.21
N ARG A 316 -26.72 -14.33 73.28
CA ARG A 316 -27.25 -14.26 74.65
C ARG A 316 -28.03 -12.96 74.84
N TYR A 317 -29.10 -13.01 75.64
CA TYR A 317 -29.99 -11.87 75.87
C TYR A 317 -29.23 -10.58 76.20
N GLY A 318 -29.44 -9.53 75.41
CA GLY A 318 -28.72 -8.25 75.53
C GLY A 318 -27.55 -8.08 74.55
N TYR A 319 -27.39 -8.98 73.57
CA TYR A 319 -26.45 -8.84 72.46
C TYR A 319 -27.13 -9.18 71.11
N SER A 320 -26.62 -8.62 70.02
CA SER A 320 -27.04 -8.84 68.64
C SER A 320 -25.86 -8.68 67.68
N GLY A 321 -26.10 -8.83 66.37
CA GLY A 321 -25.06 -8.86 65.34
C GLY A 321 -24.69 -10.29 64.93
N PHE A 322 -23.96 -10.43 63.83
CA PHE A 322 -23.67 -11.75 63.23
C PHE A 322 -22.77 -12.62 64.12
N ARG A 323 -22.03 -11.99 65.04
CA ARG A 323 -21.14 -12.62 66.02
C ARG A 323 -21.46 -12.18 67.45
N CYS A 324 -22.62 -11.60 67.71
CA CYS A 324 -22.99 -11.07 69.03
C CYS A 324 -22.10 -9.93 69.55
N GLU A 325 -21.53 -9.17 68.62
CA GLU A 325 -20.63 -8.04 68.85
C GLU A 325 -21.34 -6.77 69.32
N ILE A 326 -22.65 -6.65 69.07
CA ILE A 326 -23.43 -5.44 69.38
C ILE A 326 -24.13 -5.65 70.72
N ALA A 327 -23.77 -4.88 71.74
CA ALA A 327 -24.53 -4.87 72.99
C ALA A 327 -25.88 -4.15 72.79
N GLN A 328 -26.94 -4.68 73.39
CA GLN A 328 -28.27 -4.06 73.41
C GLN A 328 -28.58 -3.54 74.82
N CYS A 329 -28.93 -2.25 74.89
CA CYS A 329 -29.36 -1.58 76.11
C CYS A 329 -30.88 -1.61 76.22
N LYS A 330 -31.41 -1.76 77.43
CA LYS A 330 -32.83 -1.52 77.75
C LYS A 330 -32.92 -0.44 78.85
N PRO A 331 -33.53 0.74 78.58
CA PRO A 331 -34.12 1.17 77.31
C PRO A 331 -33.06 1.35 76.19
N ARG A 332 -33.51 1.32 74.93
CA ARG A 332 -32.63 1.52 73.76
C ARG A 332 -32.02 2.93 73.80
N CYS A 333 -30.74 3.04 73.45
CA CYS A 333 -30.05 4.33 73.34
C CYS A 333 -30.72 5.21 72.28
N ILE A 334 -30.80 6.51 72.56
CA ILE A 334 -31.42 7.51 71.67
C ILE A 334 -30.31 8.07 70.75
N GLY A 335 -30.62 8.27 69.47
CA GLY A 335 -29.66 8.81 68.49
C GLY A 335 -28.61 7.80 68.04
N ASN A 336 -27.36 8.26 67.86
CA ASN A 336 -26.23 7.43 67.40
C ASN A 336 -25.45 6.74 68.55
N ALA A 337 -25.86 6.97 69.80
CA ALA A 337 -25.16 6.45 70.97
C ALA A 337 -25.17 4.91 70.97
N LYS A 338 -23.99 4.31 71.16
CA LYS A 338 -23.83 2.86 71.21
C LYS A 338 -23.88 2.37 72.65
N CYS A 339 -24.44 1.19 72.82
CA CYS A 339 -24.49 0.55 74.12
C CYS A 339 -23.08 0.10 74.51
N ALA A 340 -22.50 0.70 75.56
CA ALA A 340 -21.11 0.43 75.95
C ALA A 340 -20.91 -1.02 76.44
N ARG A 341 -21.89 -1.58 77.17
CA ARG A 341 -21.97 -2.98 77.62
C ARG A 341 -23.43 -3.37 77.89
N ARG A 342 -23.73 -4.67 77.98
CA ARG A 342 -25.05 -5.22 78.33
C ARG A 342 -25.70 -4.45 79.49
N ASN A 343 -26.87 -3.85 79.27
CA ASN A 343 -27.66 -3.12 80.26
C ASN A 343 -26.91 -2.01 81.02
N ARG A 344 -25.92 -1.34 80.41
CA ARG A 344 -25.24 -0.14 80.98
C ARG A 344 -25.64 1.15 80.25
N GLN A 345 -25.15 2.28 80.74
CA GLN A 345 -25.33 3.59 80.13
C GLN A 345 -24.82 3.63 78.67
N CYS A 346 -25.54 4.37 77.83
CA CYS A 346 -25.17 4.64 76.45
C CYS A 346 -23.95 5.56 76.43
N SER A 347 -22.99 5.26 75.56
CA SER A 347 -21.85 6.13 75.27
C SER A 347 -22.07 6.79 73.91
N GLU A 348 -21.83 8.10 73.83
CA GLU A 348 -21.86 8.86 72.57
C GLU A 348 -20.77 8.44 71.60
#